data_AF-A0A7Y6YJR7-F1
#
_entry.id   AF-A0A7Y6YJR7-F1
#
_cell.length_a   1.000
_cell.length_b   1.000
_cell.length_c   1.000
_cell.angle_alpha   90.00
_cell.angle_beta   90.00
_cell.angle_gamma   90.00
#
_symmetry.space_group_name_H-M   'P 1'
#
loop_
_entity.id
_entity.type
_entity.pdbx_description
1 polymer ?
#
loop_
_entity_poly.entity_id
_entity_poly.type
_entity_poly.pdbx_seq_one_letter_code
_entity_poly.pdbx_strand_id
1 'polypeptide(L)' 'MAKIAFLGLGVMGYPMAGHLQAAGHEVTV' A
#
# COMPACT_ATOMS: atom_id res chain seq x y z
N MET A 1 -0.68 9.60 -9.26
CA MET A 1 0.28 8.59 -8.76
C MET A 1 1.04 9.17 -7.59
N ALA A 2 0.93 8.55 -6.41
CA ALA A 2 1.62 8.98 -5.19
C ALA A 2 2.52 7.84 -4.69
N LYS A 3 3.62 8.18 -4.01
CA LYS A 3 4.53 7.22 -3.38
C LYS A 3 4.12 7.00 -1.93
N ILE A 4 3.84 5.76 -1.55
CA ILE A 4 3.31 5.39 -0.23
C ILE A 4 4.21 4.31 0.36
N ALA A 5 4.70 4.53 1.57
CA ALA A 5 5.48 3.55 2.32
C ALA A 5 4.68 3.10 3.55
N PHE A 6 4.50 1.79 3.70
CA PHE A 6 3.99 1.21 4.93
C PHE A 6 5.17 0.87 5.84
N LEU A 7 5.04 1.16 7.13
CA LEU A 7 6.02 0.78 8.15
C LEU A 7 5.31 -0.12 9.16
N GLY A 8 5.32 -1.41 8.86
CA GLY A 8 4.52 -2.41 9.57
C GLY A 8 3.08 -2.44 9.06
N LEU A 9 2.64 -3.61 8.60
CA LEU A 9 1.35 -3.75 7.93
C LEU A 9 0.20 -4.16 8.86
N GLY A 10 0.49 -4.82 9.99
CA GLY A 10 -0.56 -5.46 10.78
C GLY A 10 -1.46 -6.36 9.91
N VAL A 11 -2.69 -6.63 10.34
CA VAL A 11 -3.63 -7.47 9.57
C VAL A 11 -4.28 -6.76 8.37
N MET A 12 -4.38 -5.42 8.40
CA MET A 12 -5.07 -4.64 7.36
C MET A 12 -4.14 -4.02 6.31
N GLY A 13 -2.83 -3.98 6.53
CA GLY A 13 -1.90 -3.29 5.64
C GLY A 13 -1.75 -3.96 4.28
N TYR A 14 -1.74 -5.30 4.22
CA TYR A 14 -1.65 -6.04 2.95
C TYR A 14 -2.84 -5.77 2.01
N PRO A 15 -4.12 -5.93 2.44
CA PRO A 15 -5.26 -5.63 1.56
C PRO A 15 -5.31 -4.13 1.17
N MET A 16 -4.90 -3.23 2.07
CA MET A 16 -4.84 -1.80 1.78
C MET A 16 -3.75 -1.45 0.75
N ALA A 17 -2.55 -2.03 0.88
CA ALA A 17 -1.48 -1.88 -0.09
C ALA A 17 -1.90 -2.38 -1.49
N GLY A 18 -2.62 -3.50 -1.55
CA GLY A 18 -3.19 -4.02 -2.80
C GLY A 18 -4.19 -3.07 -3.45
N HIS A 19 -5.10 -2.47 -2.66
CA HIS A 19 -6.03 -1.46 -3.19
C HIS A 19 -5.31 -0.23 -3.74
N LEU A 20 -4.29 0.27 -3.04
CA LEU A 20 -3.52 1.43 -3.47
C LEU A 20 -2.69 1.15 -4.72
N GLN A 21 -2.08 -0.04 -4.80
CA GLN A 21 -1.38 -0.48 -6.00
C GLN A 21 -2.34 -0.60 -7.20
N ALA A 22 -3.53 -1.20 -7.01
CA ALA A 22 -4.54 -1.32 -8.05
C ALA A 22 -5.09 0.06 -8.51
N ALA A 23 -5.12 1.04 -7.62
CA ALA A 23 -5.45 2.43 -7.93
C ALA A 23 -4.31 3.21 -8.62
N GLY A 24 -3.16 2.57 -8.88
CA GLY A 24 -2.03 3.18 -9.59
C GLY A 24 -1.10 4.02 -8.70
N HIS A 25 -1.06 3.74 -7.40
CA HIS A 25 -0.06 4.30 -6.49
C HIS A 25 1.20 3.42 -6.44
N GLU A 26 2.35 4.07 -6.26
CA GLU A 26 3.62 3.38 -6.07
C GLU A 26 3.74 3.05 -4.57
N VAL A 27 3.56 1.79 -4.22
CA VAL A 27 3.54 1.33 -2.84
C VAL A 27 4.82 0.56 -2.52
N THR A 28 5.42 0.86 -1.38
CA THR A 28 6.48 0.08 -0.74
C THR A 28 5.99 -0.34 0.64
N VAL A 29 6.33 -1.56 1.04
CA VAL A 29 5.85 -2.18 2.29
C VAL A 29 6.97 -2.51 3.25
#